data_AF-A0A8X6X640-F1
#
_entry.id   AF-A0A8X6X640-F1
#
_cell.length_a   1.000
_cell.length_b   1.000
_cell.length_c   1.000
_cell.angle_alpha   90.00
_cell.angle_beta   90.00
_cell.angle_gamma   90.00
#
_symmetry.space_group_name_H-M   'P 1'
#
loop_
_entity.id
_entity.type
_entity.pdbx_description
1 polymer ?
#
loop_
_entity_poly.entity_id
_entity_poly.type
_entity_poly.pdbx_seq_one_letter_code
_entity_poly.pdbx_strand_id
1 'polypeptide(L)'
;MFDIIQFLAKQNLALLGHTEEDTITNRGNVLELVYLLEKYNPVLRQNLVRIKMGPNSSLTYKLPQIQNEFIEILGNKVHQVIIAGVQKAKYYSLIFDSAPDTSHKDQTSHVIRYVMIENQEVRVEESFIDY
;
A
#
# COMPACT_ATOMS: atom_id res chain seq x y z
N MET A 1 8.16 -1.24 -9.97
CA MET A 1 7.26 -1.96 -9.04
C MET A 1 6.90 -1.09 -7.87
N PHE A 2 7.89 -0.56 -7.14
CA PHE A 2 7.67 0.42 -6.06
C PHE A 2 6.74 1.58 -6.46
N ASP A 3 7.02 2.25 -7.58
CA ASP A 3 6.18 3.37 -8.06
C ASP A 3 4.76 2.96 -8.44
N ILE A 4 4.58 1.70 -8.90
CA ILE A 4 3.26 1.16 -9.23
C ILE A 4 2.44 0.98 -7.95
N ILE A 5 3.03 0.40 -6.92
CA ILE A 5 2.39 0.19 -5.62
C ILE A 5 2.08 1.54 -4.98
N GLN A 6 3.03 2.48 -5.01
CA GLN A 6 2.80 3.82 -4.48
C GLN A 6 1.71 4.57 -5.25
N PHE A 7 1.67 4.44 -6.58
CA PHE A 7 0.60 5.02 -7.40
C PHE A 7 -0.76 4.44 -7.03
N LEU A 8 -0.89 3.12 -6.96
CA LEU A 8 -2.15 2.45 -6.60
C LEU A 8 -2.61 2.84 -5.19
N ALA A 9 -1.70 2.87 -4.22
CA ALA A 9 -2.00 3.31 -2.86
C ALA A 9 -2.49 4.76 -2.80
N LYS A 10 -1.83 5.68 -3.52
CA LYS A 10 -2.24 7.09 -3.59
C LYS A 10 -3.61 7.29 -4.25
N GLN A 11 -3.98 6.41 -5.18
CA GLN A 11 -5.28 6.44 -5.86
C GLN A 11 -6.36 5.63 -5.13
N ASN A 12 -6.03 5.03 -3.98
CA ASN A 12 -6.91 4.10 -3.25
C ASN A 12 -7.44 2.95 -4.14
N LEU A 13 -6.58 2.42 -5.02
CA LEU A 13 -6.89 1.31 -5.92
C LEU A 13 -6.39 0.00 -5.33
N ALA A 14 -7.19 -1.06 -5.47
CA ALA A 14 -6.80 -2.40 -5.06
C ALA A 14 -5.49 -2.82 -5.74
N LEU A 15 -4.56 -3.43 -5.00
CA LEU A 15 -3.30 -3.91 -5.55
C LEU A 15 -3.49 -5.25 -6.29
N LEU A 16 -4.27 -6.13 -5.68
CA LEU A 16 -4.58 -7.48 -6.14
C LEU A 16 -5.94 -7.56 -6.83
N GLY A 17 -6.09 -8.51 -7.75
CA GLY A 17 -7.38 -8.94 -8.26
C GLY A 17 -8.08 -9.90 -7.29
N HIS A 18 -9.30 -10.30 -7.62
CA HIS A 18 -10.10 -11.22 -6.80
C HIS A 18 -9.54 -12.67 -6.81
N THR A 19 -8.79 -13.05 -7.84
CA THR A 19 -8.25 -14.40 -8.03
C THR A 19 -6.78 -14.36 -8.45
N GLU A 20 -6.02 -15.35 -8.00
CA GLU A 20 -4.62 -15.59 -8.45
C GLU A 20 -4.57 -16.44 -9.73
N GLU A 21 -5.71 -16.96 -10.17
CA GLU A 21 -5.83 -17.77 -11.38
C GLU A 21 -5.59 -16.94 -12.64
N ASP A 22 -4.82 -17.50 -13.58
CA ASP A 22 -4.46 -16.91 -14.87
C ASP A 22 -5.66 -16.76 -15.86
N THR A 23 -6.89 -16.77 -15.35
CA THR A 23 -8.13 -16.75 -16.14
C THR A 23 -8.58 -15.31 -16.48
N ILE A 24 -7.87 -14.77 -17.48
CA ILE A 24 -8.33 -14.02 -18.67
C ILE A 24 -9.00 -12.63 -18.49
N THR A 25 -9.66 -12.26 -17.40
CA THR A 25 -10.44 -10.99 -17.36
C THR A 25 -9.84 -9.86 -16.51
N ASN A 26 -9.27 -10.16 -15.34
CA ASN A 26 -8.65 -9.15 -14.48
C ASN A 26 -7.49 -9.75 -13.68
N ARG A 27 -6.26 -9.44 -14.06
CA ARG A 27 -5.04 -10.00 -13.46
C ARG A 27 -4.52 -9.18 -12.26
N GLY A 28 -5.30 -8.22 -11.78
CA GLY A 28 -4.91 -7.28 -10.71
C GLY A 28 -4.18 -6.04 -11.23
N ASN A 29 -4.37 -4.91 -10.55
CA ASN A 29 -3.93 -3.61 -11.03
C ASN A 29 -2.40 -3.49 -11.10
N VAL A 30 -1.66 -4.14 -10.20
CA VAL A 30 -0.18 -4.16 -10.25
C VAL A 30 0.28 -4.79 -11.57
N LEU A 31 -0.29 -5.94 -11.94
CA LEU A 31 0.12 -6.70 -13.11
C LEU A 31 -0.28 -5.99 -14.42
N GLU A 32 -1.50 -5.43 -14.48
CA GLU A 32 -1.93 -4.64 -15.64
C GLU A 32 -1.05 -3.39 -15.85
N LEU A 33 -0.65 -2.70 -14.79
CA LEU A 33 0.26 -1.55 -14.89
C LEU A 33 1.67 -1.98 -15.33
N VAL A 34 2.17 -3.13 -14.88
CA VAL A 34 3.46 -3.67 -15.38
C VAL A 34 3.38 -3.93 -16.89
N TYR A 35 2.31 -4.56 -17.37
CA TYR A 35 2.11 -4.82 -18.80
C TYR A 35 1.88 -3.55 -19.62
N LEU A 36 1.23 -2.53 -19.05
CA LEU A 36 1.10 -1.24 -19.68
C LEU A 36 2.46 -0.57 -19.86
N LEU A 37 3.28 -0.54 -18.80
CA LEU A 37 4.62 0.04 -18.83
C LEU A 37 5.57 -0.72 -19.77
N GLU A 38 5.40 -2.03 -19.91
CA GLU A 38 6.15 -2.85 -20.87
C GLU A 38 6.03 -2.32 -22.31
N LYS A 39 4.87 -1.76 -22.69
CA LYS A 39 4.65 -1.22 -24.04
C LYS A 39 5.54 -0.01 -24.34
N TYR A 40 5.90 0.75 -23.32
CA TYR A 40 6.65 2.00 -23.46
C TYR A 40 8.10 1.89 -22.98
N ASN A 41 8.45 0.86 -22.20
CA ASN A 41 9.79 0.67 -21.68
C ASN A 41 10.46 -0.60 -22.26
N PRO A 42 11.42 -0.46 -23.19
CA PRO A 42 12.08 -1.61 -23.82
C PRO A 42 12.93 -2.43 -22.84
N VAL A 43 13.48 -1.81 -21.78
CA VAL A 43 14.23 -2.50 -20.73
C VAL A 43 13.30 -3.40 -19.91
N LEU A 44 12.14 -2.87 -19.54
CA LEU A 44 11.12 -3.65 -18.84
C LEU A 44 10.68 -4.84 -19.68
N ARG A 45 10.42 -4.63 -20.98
CA ARG A 45 10.09 -5.71 -21.93
C ARG A 45 11.14 -6.80 -21.99
N GLN A 46 12.42 -6.43 -22.12
CA GLN A 46 13.52 -7.39 -22.13
C GLN A 46 13.55 -8.21 -20.83
N ASN A 47 13.37 -7.55 -19.68
CA ASN A 47 13.34 -8.21 -18.37
C ASN A 47 12.15 -9.17 -18.25
N LEU A 48 10.96 -8.77 -18.71
CA LEU A 48 9.78 -9.63 -18.68
C LEU A 48 9.92 -10.86 -19.59
N VAL A 49 10.51 -10.71 -20.78
CA VAL A 49 10.83 -11.85 -21.66
C VAL A 49 11.83 -12.81 -21.00
N ARG A 50 12.88 -12.28 -20.37
CA ARG A 50 13.87 -13.10 -19.63
C ARG A 50 13.22 -13.88 -18.48
N ILE A 51 12.33 -13.25 -17.73
CA ILE A 51 11.59 -13.90 -16.64
C ILE A 51 10.70 -15.02 -17.20
N LYS A 52 9.97 -14.76 -18.29
CA LYS A 52 9.09 -15.78 -18.93
C LYS A 52 9.86 -16.97 -19.51
N MET A 53 11.08 -16.75 -20.04
CA MET A 53 11.91 -17.80 -20.65
C MET A 53 12.86 -18.50 -19.66
N GLY A 54 12.98 -18.00 -18.43
CA GLY A 54 13.85 -18.57 -17.41
C GLY A 54 13.24 -19.80 -16.70
N PRO A 55 14.05 -20.59 -15.98
CA PRO A 55 13.58 -21.75 -15.21
C PRO A 55 12.62 -21.36 -14.06
N ASN A 56 12.65 -20.09 -13.63
CA ASN A 56 11.75 -19.50 -12.63
C ASN A 56 10.66 -18.66 -13.32
N SER A 57 9.89 -19.28 -14.22
CA SER A 57 8.87 -18.61 -15.05
C SER A 57 7.67 -18.06 -14.28
N SER A 58 7.60 -18.30 -12.96
CA SER A 58 6.69 -17.58 -12.07
C SER A 58 7.10 -16.12 -12.07
N LEU A 59 6.33 -15.30 -12.77
CA LEU A 59 6.49 -13.85 -12.84
C LEU A 59 6.76 -13.32 -11.42
N THR A 60 7.97 -12.87 -11.13
CA THR A 60 8.42 -12.45 -9.79
C THR A 60 7.51 -11.39 -9.15
N TYR A 61 6.80 -10.62 -9.97
CA TYR A 61 5.84 -9.59 -9.55
C TYR A 61 4.42 -10.12 -9.27
N LYS A 62 4.09 -11.35 -9.69
CA LYS A 62 2.87 -12.05 -9.27
C LYS A 62 2.95 -12.56 -7.84
N LEU A 63 4.16 -12.80 -7.30
CA LEU A 63 4.31 -13.38 -5.97
C LEU A 63 3.69 -12.44 -4.91
N PRO A 64 2.64 -12.87 -4.20
CA PRO A 64 2.05 -12.09 -3.11
C PRO A 64 3.09 -11.69 -2.07
N GLN A 65 4.09 -12.54 -1.84
CA GLN A 65 5.21 -12.30 -0.93
C GLN A 65 5.95 -10.99 -1.25
N ILE A 66 6.30 -10.78 -2.52
CA ILE A 66 7.06 -9.59 -2.93
C ILE A 66 6.18 -8.35 -2.87
N GLN A 67 4.91 -8.45 -3.26
CA GLN A 67 3.97 -7.33 -3.14
C GLN A 67 3.77 -6.94 -1.66
N ASN A 68 3.61 -7.92 -0.78
CA ASN A 68 3.47 -7.71 0.65
C ASN A 68 4.72 -7.08 1.26
N GLU A 69 5.92 -7.47 0.85
CA GLU A 69 7.17 -6.84 1.29
C GLU A 69 7.20 -5.35 0.93
N PHE A 70 6.80 -4.99 -0.29
CA PHE A 70 6.72 -3.58 -0.69
C PHE A 70 5.65 -2.80 0.08
N ILE A 71 4.49 -3.41 0.32
CA ILE A 71 3.41 -2.81 1.14
C ILE A 71 3.91 -2.58 2.56
N GLU A 72 4.59 -3.55 3.15
CA GLU A 72 5.15 -3.48 4.49
C GLU A 72 6.20 -2.37 4.60
N ILE A 73 7.13 -2.27 3.65
CA ILE A 73 8.14 -1.20 3.62
C ILE A 73 7.49 0.18 3.53
N LEU A 74 6.48 0.33 2.67
CA LEU A 74 5.74 1.59 2.52
C LEU A 74 4.94 1.93 3.78
N GLY A 75 4.23 0.95 4.34
CA GLY A 75 3.46 1.08 5.58
C GLY A 75 4.35 1.47 6.76
N ASN A 76 5.49 0.80 6.92
CA ASN A 76 6.50 1.12 7.92
C ASN A 76 7.02 2.55 7.75
N LYS A 77 7.24 3.00 6.52
CA LYS A 77 7.69 4.37 6.26
C LYS A 77 6.63 5.40 6.66
N VAL A 78 5.36 5.15 6.34
CA VAL A 78 4.23 6.00 6.75
C VAL A 78 4.11 6.03 8.27
N HIS A 79 4.18 4.88 8.92
CA HIS A 79 4.11 4.75 10.37
C HIS A 79 5.23 5.51 11.08
N GLN A 80 6.48 5.43 10.58
CA GLN A 80 7.60 6.22 11.09
C GLN A 80 7.36 7.73 10.98
N VAL A 81 6.74 8.19 9.89
CA VAL A 81 6.43 9.62 9.70
C VAL A 81 5.36 10.07 10.71
N ILE A 82 4.30 9.27 10.91
CA ILE A 82 3.25 9.55 11.90
C ILE A 82 3.85 9.62 13.31
N ILE A 83 4.63 8.61 13.72
CA ILE A 83 5.28 8.58 15.04
C ILE A 83 6.18 9.81 15.23
N ALA A 84 6.97 10.18 14.22
CA ALA A 84 7.83 11.35 14.30
C ALA A 84 7.03 12.67 14.43
N GLY A 85 5.85 12.77 13.82
CA GLY A 85 4.94 13.89 13.99
C GLY A 85 4.38 13.96 15.41
N VAL A 86 3.87 12.83 15.90
CA VAL A 86 3.32 12.70 17.26
C VAL A 86 4.37 13.02 18.33
N GLN A 87 5.60 12.52 18.19
CA GLN A 87 6.70 12.79 19.14
C GLN A 87 7.07 14.27 19.24
N LYS A 88 6.86 15.04 18.17
CA LYS A 88 7.07 16.50 18.14
C LYS A 88 5.87 17.27 18.68
N ALA A 89 4.67 16.67 18.63
CA ALA A 89 3.45 17.32 19.04
C ALA A 89 3.38 17.47 20.56
N LYS A 90 3.04 18.68 21.02
CA LYS A 90 2.80 18.94 22.45
C LYS A 90 1.49 18.30 22.95
N TYR A 91 0.52 18.18 22.06
CA TYR A 91 -0.82 17.68 22.36
C TYR A 91 -1.17 16.56 21.39
N TYR A 92 -1.62 15.43 21.94
CA TYR A 92 -2.16 14.32 21.18
C TYR A 92 -3.27 13.61 21.96
N SER A 93 -4.12 12.89 21.25
CA SER A 93 -5.14 12.01 21.82
C SER A 93 -5.25 10.73 20.99
N LEU A 94 -5.62 9.63 21.65
CA LEU A 94 -5.98 8.37 21.00
C LEU A 94 -7.50 8.26 20.94
N ILE A 95 -8.00 7.85 19.78
CA ILE A 95 -9.42 7.60 19.52
C ILE A 95 -9.54 6.13 19.16
N PHE A 96 -10.45 5.44 19.85
CA PHE A 96 -10.81 4.06 19.60
C PHE A 96 -12.28 4.06 19.23
N ASP A 97 -12.60 3.60 18.02
CA ASP A 97 -13.99 3.48 17.56
C ASP A 97 -14.26 2.03 17.14
N SER A 98 -15.16 1.38 17.87
CA SER A 98 -15.50 -0.03 17.71
C SER A 98 -16.86 -0.18 17.05
N ALA A 99 -16.92 -0.90 15.93
CA ALA A 99 -18.15 -1.21 15.23
C ALA A 99 -18.25 -2.73 14.97
N PRO A 100 -19.42 -3.36 15.22
CA PRO A 100 -19.60 -4.76 14.89
C PRO A 100 -19.70 -4.94 13.38
N ASP A 101 -18.95 -5.91 12.83
CA ASP A 101 -19.07 -6.31 11.43
C ASP A 101 -20.28 -7.22 11.18
N THR A 102 -20.52 -7.57 9.92
CA THR A 102 -21.63 -8.46 9.51
C THR A 102 -21.55 -9.86 10.12
N SER A 103 -20.41 -10.25 10.69
CA SER A 103 -20.19 -11.51 11.40
C SER A 103 -20.30 -11.37 12.92
N HIS A 104 -20.73 -10.21 13.41
CA HIS A 104 -20.80 -9.85 14.84
C HIS A 104 -19.42 -9.87 15.53
N LYS A 105 -18.34 -9.62 14.79
CA LYS A 105 -17.02 -9.37 15.37
C LYS A 105 -16.79 -7.87 15.48
N ASP A 106 -16.33 -7.44 16.65
CA ASP A 106 -15.97 -6.04 16.87
C ASP A 106 -14.69 -5.72 16.09
N GLN A 107 -14.78 -4.77 15.16
CA GLN A 107 -13.64 -4.16 14.48
C GLN A 107 -13.36 -2.82 15.16
N THR A 108 -12.12 -2.56 15.56
CA THR A 108 -11.78 -1.37 16.37
C THR A 108 -10.74 -0.54 15.66
N SER A 109 -11.17 0.59 15.12
CA SER A 109 -10.27 1.54 14.50
C SER A 109 -9.47 2.32 15.53
N HIS A 110 -8.17 2.42 15.30
CA HIS A 110 -7.22 3.13 16.13
C HIS A 110 -6.74 4.38 15.41
N VAL A 111 -7.10 5.55 15.93
CA VAL A 111 -6.72 6.85 15.36
C VAL A 111 -5.93 7.65 16.36
N ILE A 112 -4.78 8.17 15.94
CA ILE A 112 -4.04 9.17 16.69
C ILE A 112 -4.32 10.55 16.11
N ARG A 113 -4.73 11.47 16.98
CA ARG A 113 -4.96 12.88 16.66
C ARG A 113 -3.89 13.71 17.35
N TYR A 114 -3.17 14.55 16.62
CA TYR A 114 -2.08 15.35 17.17
C TYR A 114 -2.03 16.77 16.59
N VAL A 115 -1.49 17.71 17.38
CA VAL A 115 -1.41 19.13 17.01
C VAL A 115 -0.03 19.45 16.47
N MET A 116 0.01 19.84 15.21
CA MET A 116 1.20 20.34 14.51
C MET A 116 1.26 21.87 14.62
N ILE A 117 2.39 22.38 15.12
CA ILE A 117 2.63 23.82 15.24
C ILE A 117 3.90 24.15 14.44
N GLU A 118 3.73 24.77 13.28
CA GLU A 118 4.82 25.16 12.38
C GLU A 118 4.61 26.61 11.95
N ASN A 119 5.64 27.46 12.06
CA ASN A 119 5.57 28.87 11.63
C ASN A 119 4.38 29.67 12.19
N GLN A 120 4.00 29.41 13.46
CA GLN A 120 2.81 29.97 14.13
C GLN A 120 1.46 29.53 13.56
N GLU A 121 1.45 28.62 12.58
CA GLU A 121 0.24 27.95 12.10
C GLU A 121 -0.02 26.71 12.94
N VAL A 122 -1.29 26.53 13.34
CA VAL A 122 -1.75 25.38 14.12
C VAL A 122 -2.60 24.51 13.22
N ARG A 123 -2.21 23.24 13.07
CA ARG A 123 -2.96 22.23 12.31
C ARG A 123 -3.21 21.02 13.19
N VAL A 124 -4.41 20.46 13.07
CA VAL A 124 -4.77 19.20 13.73
C VAL A 124 -4.72 18.11 12.67
N GLU A 125 -3.91 17.09 12.91
CA GLU A 125 -3.79 15.93 12.04
C GLU A 125 -4.38 14.70 12.72
N GLU A 126 -5.00 13.84 11.91
CA GLU A 126 -5.57 12.56 12.32
C GLU A 126 -4.96 11.47 11.46
N SER A 127 -4.47 10.41 12.08
CA SER A 127 -3.81 9.30 11.39
C SER A 127 -4.29 7.96 11.94
N PHE A 128 -4.71 7.09 11.04
CA PHE A 128 -4.98 5.69 11.37
C PHE A 128 -3.67 4.96 11.64
N ILE A 129 -3.63 4.21 12.74
CA ILE A 129 -2.46 3.40 13.11
C ILE A 129 -2.74 1.90 13.09
N ASP A 130 -4.00 1.49 13.27
CA ASP A 130 -4.44 0.09 13.22
C ASP A 130 -5.98 -0.04 13.11
N TYR A 131 -6.52 -1.24 12.83
CA TYR A 131 -7.97 -1.52 12.68
C TYR A 131 -8.42 -2.89 13.19
#